data_AF-P19857-F1
#
_entry.id   AF-P19857-F1
#
_cell.length_a   1.000
_cell.length_b   1.000
_cell.length_c   1.000
_cell.angle_alpha   90.00
_cell.angle_beta   90.00
_cell.angle_gamma   90.00
#
_symmetry.space_group_name_H-M   'P 1'
#
loop_
_entity.id
_entity.type
_entity.pdbx_description
1 polymer ?
#
loop_
_entity_poly.entity_id
_entity_poly.type
_entity_poly.pdbx_seq_one_letter_code
_entity_poly.pdbx_strand_id
1 'polypeptide(L)'
;LLSFLGEAARGTWDMIRAYNDMREANYIGADKYFHARGNYDAAKRGPGGAWAAKVISDARENFQRFTDRFSFGGSGRGAEDSRADQAANEWGRSGKDPNHFRPHGLPDKY
;
A
#
# COMPACT_ATOMS: atom_id res chain seq x y z
N LEU A 1 -18.55 -17.15 2.68
CA LEU A 1 -18.44 -16.23 3.84
C LEU A 1 -17.20 -16.53 4.69
N LEU A 2 -17.05 -17.74 5.24
CA LEU A 2 -15.87 -18.08 6.07
C LEU A 2 -14.53 -17.91 5.33
N SER A 3 -14.47 -18.32 4.05
CA SER A 3 -13.31 -18.07 3.20
C SER A 3 -13.01 -16.58 3.10
N PHE A 4 -13.98 -15.78 2.64
CA PHE A 4 -13.87 -14.33 2.51
C PHE A 4 -13.33 -13.65 3.78
N LEU A 5 -13.86 -13.99 4.97
CA LEU A 5 -13.38 -13.40 6.22
C LEU A 5 -11.93 -13.81 6.55
N GLY A 6 -11.57 -15.08 6.32
CA GLY A 6 -10.19 -15.55 6.48
C GLY A 6 -9.22 -14.92 5.47
N GLU A 7 -9.66 -14.70 4.24
CA GLU A 7 -8.91 -13.99 3.21
C GLU A 7 -8.71 -12.52 3.58
N ALA A 8 -9.76 -11.86 4.09
CA ALA A 8 -9.70 -10.47 4.55
C ALA A 8 -8.76 -10.30 5.75
N ALA A 9 -8.79 -11.23 6.71
CA ALA A 9 -7.87 -11.22 7.84
C ALA A 9 -6.41 -11.39 7.37
N ARG A 10 -6.13 -12.35 6.49
CA ARG A 10 -4.78 -12.54 5.93
C ARG A 10 -4.33 -11.35 5.09
N GLY A 11 -5.21 -10.81 4.25
CA GLY A 11 -4.90 -9.62 3.46
C GLY A 11 -4.63 -8.39 4.33
N THR A 12 -5.34 -8.23 5.44
CA THR A 12 -5.05 -7.20 6.45
C THR A 12 -3.64 -7.37 7.03
N TRP A 13 -3.26 -8.60 7.38
CA TRP A 13 -1.90 -8.90 7.86
C TRP A 13 -0.82 -8.59 6.81
N ASP A 14 -1.07 -8.89 5.54
CA ASP A 14 -0.14 -8.54 4.45
C ASP A 14 0.02 -7.02 4.30
N MET A 15 -1.07 -6.26 4.43
CA MET A 15 -1.02 -4.78 4.43
C MET A 15 -0.24 -4.23 5.62
N ILE A 16 -0.43 -4.78 6.82
CA ILE A 16 0.32 -4.40 8.02
C ILE A 16 1.81 -4.70 7.84
N ARG A 17 2.16 -5.89 7.33
CA ARG A 17 3.54 -6.27 7.03
C ARG A 17 4.16 -5.29 6.03
N ALA A 18 3.44 -4.96 4.95
CA ALA A 18 3.95 -4.01 3.97
C ALA A 18 4.19 -2.61 4.54
N TYR A 19 3.33 -2.15 5.44
CA TYR A 19 3.52 -0.89 6.16
C TYR A 19 4.73 -0.93 7.11
N ASN A 20 4.91 -2.02 7.84
CA ASN A 20 6.04 -2.19 8.75
C ASN A 20 7.36 -2.24 7.97
N ASP A 21 7.43 -3.02 6.89
CA ASP A 21 8.62 -3.10 6.04
C ASP A 21 8.95 -1.74 5.40
N MET A 22 7.93 -0.97 4.98
CA MET A 22 8.12 0.40 4.47
C MET A 22 8.78 1.30 5.52
N ARG A 23 8.34 1.20 6.78
CA ARG A 23 8.90 1.97 7.89
C ARG A 23 10.29 1.50 8.29
N GLU A 24 10.51 0.19 8.30
CA GLU A 24 11.81 -0.41 8.63
C GLU A 24 12.85 -0.10 7.55
N ALA A 25 12.46 -0.17 6.28
CA ALA A 25 13.32 0.17 5.16
C ALA A 25 13.76 1.63 5.20
N ASN A 26 12.84 2.53 5.59
CA ASN A 26 13.07 3.97 5.64
C ASN A 26 13.77 4.49 4.36
N TYR A 27 13.39 3.93 3.21
CA TYR A 27 14.08 4.11 1.94
C TYR A 27 13.33 5.12 1.07
N ILE A 28 14.05 6.16 0.64
CA ILE A 28 13.48 7.25 -0.16
C ILE A 28 13.04 6.72 -1.52
N GLY A 29 11.78 6.96 -1.90
CA GLY A 29 11.21 6.56 -3.19
C GLY A 29 10.79 5.09 -3.30
N ALA A 30 10.81 4.33 -2.19
CA ALA A 30 10.34 2.94 -2.16
C ALA A 30 8.85 2.79 -1.76
N ASP A 31 8.18 3.88 -1.38
CA ASP A 31 6.80 3.85 -0.89
C ASP A 31 5.84 3.19 -1.89
N LYS A 32 5.88 3.57 -3.17
CA LYS A 32 5.03 2.97 -4.21
C LYS A 32 5.26 1.46 -4.38
N TYR A 33 6.48 0.98 -4.16
CA TYR A 33 6.77 -0.46 -4.11
C TYR A 33 6.04 -1.15 -2.96
N PHE A 34 6.13 -0.61 -1.74
CA PHE A 34 5.44 -1.20 -0.59
C PHE A 34 3.92 -1.16 -0.71
N HIS A 35 3.38 -0.07 -1.29
CA HIS A 35 1.96 0.05 -1.62
C HIS A 35 1.50 -1.06 -2.59
N ALA A 36 2.23 -1.24 -3.71
CA ALA A 36 1.93 -2.27 -4.68
C ALA A 36 2.13 -3.69 -4.11
N ARG A 37 3.22 -3.95 -3.38
CA ARG A 37 3.52 -5.27 -2.82
C ARG A 37 2.48 -5.71 -1.78
N GLY A 38 2.11 -4.83 -0.86
CA GLY A 38 1.06 -5.12 0.12
C GLY A 38 -0.28 -5.45 -0.53
N ASN A 39 -0.68 -4.64 -1.53
CA ASN A 39 -1.92 -4.87 -2.28
C ASN A 39 -1.90 -6.17 -3.10
N TYR A 40 -0.74 -6.50 -3.69
CA TYR A 40 -0.53 -7.74 -4.45
C TYR A 40 -0.63 -8.98 -3.55
N ASP A 41 0.08 -8.97 -2.42
CA ASP A 41 0.07 -10.08 -1.47
C ASP A 41 -1.33 -10.29 -0.87
N ALA A 42 -2.01 -9.20 -0.53
CA ALA A 42 -3.38 -9.25 -0.02
C ALA A 42 -4.37 -9.74 -1.10
N ALA A 43 -4.29 -9.24 -2.33
CA ALA A 43 -5.17 -9.68 -3.42
C ALA A 43 -4.99 -11.16 -3.76
N LYS A 44 -3.76 -11.69 -3.65
CA LYS A 44 -3.47 -13.12 -3.79
C LYS A 44 -4.16 -14.00 -2.76
N ARG A 45 -4.60 -13.44 -1.62
CA ARG A 45 -5.36 -14.21 -0.63
C ARG A 45 -6.76 -14.56 -1.14
N GLY A 46 -7.30 -13.83 -2.11
CA GLY A 46 -8.64 -14.01 -2.65
C GLY A 46 -9.49 -12.74 -2.55
N PRO A 47 -10.79 -12.82 -2.89
CA PRO A 47 -11.70 -11.67 -2.88
C PRO A 47 -11.73 -10.90 -1.54
N GLY A 48 -11.65 -11.60 -0.41
CA GLY A 48 -11.61 -10.94 0.90
C GLY A 48 -10.34 -10.14 1.14
N GLY A 49 -9.20 -10.65 0.68
CA GLY A 49 -7.92 -9.96 0.79
C GLY A 49 -7.83 -8.74 -0.13
N ALA A 50 -8.34 -8.84 -1.36
CA ALA A 50 -8.46 -7.71 -2.28
C ALA A 50 -9.38 -6.61 -1.73
N TRP A 51 -10.48 -7.00 -1.07
CA TRP A 51 -11.38 -6.08 -0.38
C TRP A 51 -10.68 -5.37 0.78
N ALA A 52 -10.00 -6.12 1.66
CA ALA A 52 -9.29 -5.55 2.80
C ALA A 52 -8.19 -4.57 2.35
N ALA A 53 -7.42 -4.93 1.32
CA ALA A 53 -6.40 -4.08 0.72
C ALA A 53 -6.98 -2.75 0.23
N LYS A 54 -8.11 -2.79 -0.51
CA LYS A 54 -8.79 -1.57 -0.97
C LYS A 54 -9.22 -0.67 0.19
N VAL A 55 -9.93 -1.23 1.17
CA VAL A 55 -10.44 -0.46 2.33
C VAL A 55 -9.29 0.19 3.11
N ILE A 56 -8.20 -0.54 3.35
CA ILE A 56 -7.05 -0.03 4.10
C ILE A 56 -6.29 1.03 3.31
N SER A 57 -6.09 0.83 2.00
CA SER A 57 -5.46 1.83 1.12
C SER A 57 -6.26 3.13 1.08
N ASP A 58 -7.58 3.05 0.89
CA ASP A 58 -8.47 4.22 0.85
C ASP A 58 -8.48 4.95 2.21
N ALA A 59 -8.48 4.20 3.32
CA ALA A 59 -8.42 4.76 4.67
C ALA A 59 -7.10 5.51 4.92
N ARG A 60 -5.97 4.93 4.50
CA ARG A 60 -4.65 5.55 4.62
C ARG A 60 -4.56 6.86 3.82
N GLU A 61 -5.07 6.87 2.59
CA GLU A 61 -5.08 8.07 1.76
C GLU A 61 -5.92 9.19 2.39
N ASN A 62 -7.12 8.86 2.89
CA ASN A 62 -7.97 9.83 3.56
C ASN A 62 -7.31 10.40 4.83
N PHE A 63 -6.62 9.56 5.59
CA PHE A 63 -5.85 10.00 6.75
C PHE A 63 -4.72 10.96 6.35
N GLN A 64 -3.96 10.62 5.30
CA GLN A 64 -2.88 11.47 4.78
C GLN A 64 -3.42 12.85 4.37
N ARG A 65 -4.46 12.89 3.53
CA ARG A 65 -5.12 14.15 3.10
C ARG A 65 -5.62 14.98 4.27
N PHE A 66 -6.19 14.31 5.29
CA PHE A 66 -6.63 14.98 6.51
C PHE A 66 -5.45 15.62 7.24
N THR A 67 -4.35 14.88 7.47
CA THR A 67 -3.17 15.40 8.17
C THR A 67 -2.43 16.49 7.39
N ASP A 68 -2.42 16.42 6.06
CA ASP A 68 -1.81 17.43 5.19
C ASP A 68 -2.52 18.78 5.32
N ARG A 69 -3.85 18.77 5.51
CA ARG A 69 -4.65 19.99 5.74
C ARG A 69 -4.25 20.76 7.00
N PHE A 70 -3.76 20.07 8.03
CA PHE A 70 -3.33 20.70 9.29
C PHE A 70 -1.83 21.02 9.33
N SER A 71 -1.06 20.53 8.37
CA SER A 71 0.36 20.83 8.28
C SER A 71 0.54 22.25 7.70
N PHE A 72 0.78 23.22 8.59
CA PHE A 72 1.12 24.62 8.25
C PHE A 72 2.44 24.66 7.46
N GLY A 73 2.34 24.50 6.15
CA GLY A 73 3.50 24.45 5.24
C GLY A 73 3.27 23.65 3.97
N GLY A 74 2.19 22.85 3.91
CA GLY A 74 1.97 21.89 2.84
C GLY A 74 3.05 20.81 2.88
N SER A 75 2.70 19.54 3.03
CA SER A 75 3.70 18.46 3.04
C SER A 75 4.47 18.30 1.72
N GLY A 76 4.24 19.16 0.71
CA GLY A 76 4.73 19.02 -0.66
C GLY A 76 4.11 17.81 -1.40
N ARG A 77 3.36 16.96 -0.69
CA ARG A 77 2.67 15.78 -1.21
C ARG A 77 1.30 16.20 -1.72
N GLY A 78 1.29 16.73 -2.92
CA GLY A 78 0.06 17.20 -3.59
C GLY A 78 -0.84 16.07 -4.06
N ALA A 79 -1.94 16.45 -4.72
CA ALA A 79 -2.85 15.51 -5.39
C ALA A 79 -2.15 14.52 -6.33
N GLU A 80 -0.98 14.87 -6.85
CA GLU A 80 -0.14 14.00 -7.67
C GLU A 80 0.43 12.80 -6.90
N ASP A 81 0.95 13.00 -5.69
CA ASP A 81 1.47 11.92 -4.84
C ASP A 81 0.35 10.97 -4.42
N SER A 82 -0.80 11.54 -4.04
CA SER A 82 -2.04 10.80 -3.76
C SER A 82 -2.45 9.93 -4.95
N ARG A 83 -2.39 10.47 -6.17
CA ARG A 83 -2.72 9.73 -7.40
C ARG A 83 -1.71 8.63 -7.70
N ALA A 84 -0.43 8.87 -7.45
CA ALA A 84 0.61 7.87 -7.62
C ALA A 84 0.46 6.72 -6.61
N ASP A 85 0.10 7.03 -5.35
CA ASP A 85 -0.23 6.02 -4.33
C ASP A 85 -1.42 5.17 -4.75
N GLN A 86 -2.50 5.81 -5.21
CA GLN A 86 -3.68 5.09 -5.73
C GLN A 86 -3.31 4.18 -6.89
N ALA A 87 -2.53 4.66 -7.86
CA ALA A 87 -2.08 3.87 -9.00
C ALA A 87 -1.23 2.66 -8.58
N ALA A 88 -0.34 2.82 -7.60
CA ALA A 88 0.46 1.73 -7.06
C ALA A 88 -0.39 0.69 -6.30
N ASN A 89 -1.35 1.16 -5.48
CA ASN A 89 -2.31 0.28 -4.80
C ASN A 89 -3.13 -0.54 -5.81
N GLU A 90 -3.66 0.11 -6.86
CA GLU A 90 -4.41 -0.54 -7.93
C GLU A 90 -3.57 -1.52 -8.75
N TRP A 91 -2.33 -1.14 -9.08
CA TRP A 91 -1.38 -2.01 -9.78
C TRP A 91 -1.18 -3.31 -9.03
N GLY A 92 -0.82 -3.23 -7.75
CA GLY A 92 -0.65 -4.40 -6.89
C GLY A 92 -1.91 -5.24 -6.80
N ARG A 93 -3.05 -4.60 -6.50
CA ARG A 93 -4.35 -5.28 -6.33
C ARG A 93 -4.86 -5.93 -7.62
N SER A 94 -4.40 -5.46 -8.78
CA SER A 94 -4.68 -6.08 -10.08
C SER A 94 -3.82 -7.33 -10.38
N GLY A 95 -2.91 -7.71 -9.48
CA GLY A 95 -2.05 -8.88 -9.64
C GLY A 95 -0.83 -8.63 -10.52
N LYS A 96 -0.47 -7.37 -10.79
CA LYS A 96 0.74 -7.03 -11.53
C LYS A 96 1.96 -7.02 -10.62
N ASP A 97 3.14 -7.25 -11.20
CA ASP A 97 4.41 -7.34 -10.46
C ASP A 97 4.74 -6.02 -9.73
N PRO A 98 4.82 -6.02 -8.39
CA PRO A 98 5.19 -4.84 -7.61
C PRO A 98 6.60 -4.33 -7.92
N ASN A 99 7.50 -5.16 -8.42
CA ASN A 99 8.88 -4.75 -8.75
C ASN A 99 8.95 -3.69 -9.84
N HIS A 100 7.85 -3.44 -10.57
CA HIS A 100 7.71 -2.26 -11.41
C HIS A 100 8.05 -0.94 -10.68
N PHE A 101 7.79 -0.87 -9.36
CA PHE A 101 8.08 0.30 -8.53
C PHE A 101 9.32 0.13 -7.64
N ARG A 102 10.02 -1.00 -7.69
CA ARG A 102 11.15 -1.27 -6.79
C ARG A 102 12.34 -0.37 -7.18
N PRO A 103 12.81 0.52 -6.30
CA PRO A 103 14.00 1.32 -6.60
C PRO A 103 15.27 0.47 -6.53
N HIS A 104 16.26 0.83 -7.34
CA HIS A 104 17.57 0.20 -7.29
C HIS A 104 18.23 0.42 -5.92
N GLY A 105 18.78 -0.64 -5.33
CA GLY A 105 19.46 -0.57 -4.04
C GLY A 105 18.54 -0.73 -2.82
N LEU A 106 17.24 -0.91 -2.99
CA LEU A 106 16.39 -1.40 -1.91
C LEU A 106 16.87 -2.82 -1.51
N PRO A 107 17.13 -3.11 -0.22
CA PRO A 107 17.60 -4.44 0.20
C PRO A 107 16.63 -5.57 -0.18
N ASP A 108 17.16 -6.70 -0.66
CA ASP A 108 16.38 -7.85 -1.15
C ASP A 108 15.49 -8.54 -0.12
N LYS A 109 15.71 -8.26 1.17
CA LYS A 109 14.81 -8.75 2.23
C LYS A 109 13.41 -8.14 2.17
N TYR A 110 13.27 -6.98 1.51
CA TYR A 110 12.00 -6.30 1.27
C TYR A 110 11.46 -6.66 -0.10
#